data_AF-A0A379UW06-F1
#
_entry.id   AF-A0A379UW06-F1
#
_cell.length_a   1.000
_cell.length_b   1.000
_cell.length_c   1.000
_cell.angle_alpha   90.00
_cell.angle_beta   90.00
_cell.angle_gamma   90.00
#
_symmetry.space_group_name_H-M   'P 1'
#
loop_
_entity.id
_entity.type
_entity.pdbx_description
1 polymer ?
#
loop_
_entity_poly.entity_id
_entity_poly.type
_entity_poly.pdbx_seq_one_letter_code
_entity_poly.pdbx_strand_id
1 'polypeptide(L)'
;MKANGEWVNAPGNERTSLKGSLHGSNLDTAAGFFGISTPIQNASFNVDYDLHWRNPPWQPEEATLNGILRTRLGKGEFTDLSSGHAGQLLRLLSFDALLRKLRFDFRDTFSEGFLFRLYS
;
A
#
# COMPACT_ATOMS: atom_id res chain seq x y z
N MET A 1 -10.74 -15.90 16.23
CA MET A 1 -11.82 -14.95 15.89
C MET A 1 -13.02 -15.22 16.79
N LYS A 2 -13.66 -14.17 17.31
CA LYS A 2 -15.00 -14.23 17.92
C LYS A 2 -15.84 -13.12 17.28
N ALA A 3 -17.08 -13.41 16.92
CA ALA A 3 -17.97 -12.42 16.33
C ALA A 3 -19.41 -12.71 16.75
N ASN A 4 -20.13 -11.65 17.10
CA ASN A 4 -21.55 -11.64 17.40
C ASN A 4 -22.20 -10.56 16.54
N GLY A 5 -23.42 -10.80 16.11
CA GLY A 5 -24.20 -9.83 15.35
C GLY A 5 -25.66 -9.82 15.77
N GLU A 6 -26.28 -8.66 15.73
CA GLU A 6 -27.72 -8.45 15.84
C GLU A 6 -28.18 -7.72 14.59
N TRP A 7 -29.27 -8.20 13.99
CA TRP A 7 -29.99 -7.48 12.96
C TRP A 7 -31.44 -7.39 13.36
N VAL A 8 -31.97 -6.17 13.35
CA VAL A 8 -33.38 -5.89 13.54
C VAL A 8 -33.93 -5.45 12.21
N ASN A 9 -34.80 -6.25 11.62
CA ASN A 9 -35.54 -5.92 10.41
C ASN A 9 -36.96 -5.46 10.79
N ALA A 10 -37.05 -4.22 11.25
CA ALA A 10 -38.33 -3.58 11.53
C ALA A 10 -38.55 -2.43 10.54
N PRO A 11 -39.74 -2.30 9.92
CA PRO A 11 -40.04 -1.19 9.02
C PRO A 11 -39.74 0.16 9.67
N GLY A 12 -38.85 0.95 9.07
CA GLY A 12 -38.44 2.26 9.60
C GLY A 12 -37.47 2.24 10.79
N ASN A 13 -37.08 1.07 11.28
CA ASN A 13 -36.11 0.90 12.37
C ASN A 13 -35.14 -0.26 12.08
N GLU A 14 -34.76 -0.40 10.81
CA GLU A 14 -33.75 -1.37 10.43
C GLU A 14 -32.40 -0.97 11.02
N ARG A 15 -31.76 -1.91 11.71
CA ARG A 15 -30.43 -1.71 12.28
C ARG A 15 -29.62 -2.99 12.28
N THR A 16 -28.33 -2.85 12.07
CA THR A 16 -27.34 -3.91 12.26
C THR A 16 -26.34 -3.47 13.31
N SER A 17 -25.99 -4.37 14.21
CA SER A 17 -24.92 -4.24 15.19
C SER A 17 -23.98 -5.42 15.05
N LEU A 18 -22.69 -5.18 14.85
CA LEU A 18 -21.65 -6.21 14.78
C LEU A 18 -20.59 -5.95 15.84
N LYS A 19 -20.26 -6.98 16.61
CA LYS A 19 -19.21 -6.91 17.64
C LYS A 19 -18.33 -8.13 17.61
N GLY A 20 -17.02 -7.93 17.66
CA GLY A 20 -16.11 -9.05 17.65
C GLY A 20 -14.65 -8.68 17.77
N SER A 21 -13.83 -9.72 17.70
CA SER A 21 -12.39 -9.61 17.64
C SER A 21 -11.81 -10.55 16.58
N LEU A 22 -10.87 -10.00 15.81
CA LEU A 22 -10.12 -10.68 14.77
C LEU A 22 -8.64 -10.50 15.04
N HIS A 23 -7.90 -11.60 14.98
CA HIS A 23 -6.45 -11.59 15.17
C HIS A 23 -5.80 -12.55 14.19
N GLY A 24 -4.59 -12.24 13.75
CA GLY A 24 -3.84 -13.04 12.79
C GLY A 24 -2.37 -12.68 12.77
N SER A 25 -1.56 -13.54 12.17
CA SER A 25 -0.10 -13.36 12.06
C SER A 25 0.33 -12.61 10.80
N ASN A 26 -0.52 -12.53 9.78
CA ASN A 26 -0.21 -11.89 8.50
C ASN A 26 -1.40 -11.02 8.04
N LEU A 27 -1.19 -9.70 8.05
CA LEU A 27 -2.16 -8.67 7.69
C LEU A 27 -2.41 -8.61 6.17
N ASP A 28 -1.38 -8.74 5.34
CA ASP A 28 -1.49 -8.61 3.88
C ASP A 28 -2.37 -9.72 3.27
N THR A 29 -2.19 -10.95 3.74
CA THR A 29 -3.03 -12.09 3.36
C THR A 29 -4.48 -11.90 3.84
N ALA A 30 -4.67 -11.43 5.08
CA ALA A 30 -6.01 -11.17 5.61
C ALA A 30 -6.72 -10.01 4.88
N ALA A 31 -6.02 -8.92 4.59
CA ALA A 31 -6.53 -7.79 3.82
C ALA A 31 -6.89 -8.22 2.39
N GLY A 32 -6.02 -9.01 1.75
CA GLY A 32 -6.25 -9.57 0.42
C GLY A 32 -7.49 -10.48 0.34
N PHE A 33 -7.78 -11.27 1.38
CA PHE A 33 -9.01 -12.06 1.46
C PHE A 33 -10.28 -11.20 1.40
N PHE A 34 -10.23 -9.98 1.95
CA PHE A 34 -11.32 -9.00 1.88
C PHE A 34 -11.23 -8.06 0.66
N GLY A 35 -10.30 -8.30 -0.27
CA GLY A 35 -10.09 -7.46 -1.45
C GLY A 35 -9.44 -6.10 -1.15
N ILE A 36 -8.86 -5.92 0.03
CA ILE A 36 -8.21 -4.68 0.47
C ILE A 36 -6.71 -4.77 0.18
N SER A 37 -6.17 -3.80 -0.54
CA SER A 37 -4.72 -3.65 -0.71
C SER A 37 -4.12 -2.85 0.45
N THR A 38 -2.98 -3.30 0.98
CA THR A 38 -2.25 -2.64 2.07
C THR A 38 -0.76 -2.57 1.77
N PRO A 39 -0.06 -1.45 2.06
CA PRO A 39 1.39 -1.37 1.95
C PRO A 39 2.12 -2.13 3.07
N ILE A 40 1.41 -2.55 4.12
CA ILE A 40 1.99 -3.20 5.30
C ILE A 40 2.00 -4.71 5.08
N GLN A 41 3.19 -5.31 5.05
CA GLN A 41 3.39 -6.74 4.89
C GLN A 41 3.95 -7.38 6.15
N ASN A 42 3.70 -8.68 6.30
CA ASN A 42 4.26 -9.54 7.35
C ASN A 42 3.96 -9.03 8.79
N ALA A 43 2.92 -8.21 8.95
CA ALA A 43 2.50 -7.72 10.25
C ALA A 43 1.45 -8.64 10.86
N SER A 44 1.62 -9.01 12.13
CA SER A 44 0.49 -9.53 12.91
C SER A 44 -0.51 -8.43 13.21
N PHE A 45 -1.76 -8.79 13.49
CA PHE A 45 -2.80 -7.82 13.77
C PHE A 45 -3.76 -8.31 14.84
N ASN A 46 -4.34 -7.37 15.57
CA ASN A 46 -5.47 -7.57 16.45
C ASN A 46 -6.46 -6.42 16.24
N VAL A 47 -7.70 -6.75 15.93
CA VAL A 47 -8.79 -5.83 15.65
C VAL A 47 -9.94 -6.19 16.57
N ASP A 48 -10.35 -5.24 17.40
CA ASP A 48 -11.60 -5.30 18.16
C ASP A 48 -12.57 -4.27 17.55
N TYR A 49 -13.81 -4.68 17.31
CA TYR A 49 -14.82 -3.81 16.71
C TYR A 49 -16.16 -3.93 17.43
N ASP A 50 -16.87 -2.81 17.49
CA ASP A 50 -18.25 -2.67 17.92
C ASP A 50 -18.88 -1.61 17.01
N LEU A 51 -19.57 -2.07 15.96
CA LEU A 51 -20.04 -1.27 14.83
C LEU A 51 -21.55 -1.36 14.70
N HIS A 52 -22.18 -0.28 14.30
CA HIS A 52 -23.62 -0.23 14.10
C HIS A 52 -24.00 0.72 12.96
N TRP A 53 -25.05 0.36 12.20
CA TRP A 53 -25.60 1.16 11.09
C TRP A 53 -27.09 0.84 10.87
N ARG A 54 -27.79 1.67 10.06
CA ARG A 54 -29.25 1.59 9.84
C ARG A 54 -29.65 0.97 8.50
N ASN A 55 -29.10 -0.21 8.20
CA ASN A 55 -29.35 -0.95 6.95
C ASN A 55 -29.02 -2.45 7.18
N PRO A 56 -29.31 -3.38 6.25
CA PRO A 56 -28.97 -4.79 6.43
C PRO A 56 -27.46 -5.06 6.59
N PRO A 57 -27.07 -6.23 7.15
CA PRO A 57 -25.68 -6.59 7.38
C PRO A 57 -24.79 -6.62 6.13
N TRP A 58 -25.36 -6.88 4.96
CA TRP A 58 -24.66 -6.94 3.67
C TRP A 58 -24.65 -5.59 2.92
N GLN A 59 -25.23 -4.54 3.50
CA GLN A 59 -25.23 -3.18 2.93
C GLN A 59 -24.87 -2.13 3.99
N PRO A 60 -23.61 -2.10 4.47
CA PRO A 60 -23.16 -1.03 5.37
C PRO A 60 -23.46 0.35 4.77
N GLU A 61 -24.00 1.26 5.58
CA GLU A 61 -24.34 2.61 5.16
C GLU A 61 -23.41 3.61 5.85
N GLU A 62 -22.49 4.24 5.11
CA GLU A 62 -21.50 5.18 5.67
C GLU A 62 -22.15 6.32 6.45
N ALA A 63 -23.29 6.84 5.96
CA ALA A 63 -24.01 7.94 6.58
C ALA A 63 -24.55 7.62 7.98
N THR A 64 -24.76 6.34 8.31
CA THR A 64 -25.29 5.89 9.60
C THR A 64 -24.34 4.98 10.35
N LEU A 65 -23.18 4.66 9.77
CA LEU A 65 -22.14 3.86 10.39
C LEU A 65 -21.53 4.62 11.55
N ASN A 66 -21.59 4.02 12.73
CA ASN A 66 -20.96 4.54 13.94
C ASN A 66 -20.45 3.39 14.80
N GLY A 67 -19.61 3.71 15.79
CA GLY A 67 -19.08 2.73 16.73
C GLY A 67 -17.59 2.92 17.03
N ILE A 68 -16.95 1.84 17.49
CA ILE A 68 -15.55 1.82 17.88
C ILE A 68 -14.82 0.74 17.08
N LEU A 69 -13.71 1.13 16.45
CA LEU A 69 -12.73 0.24 15.86
C LEU A 69 -11.39 0.44 16.59
N ARG A 70 -10.86 -0.64 17.17
CA ARG A 70 -9.54 -0.65 17.80
C ARG A 70 -8.65 -1.59 17.03
N THR A 71 -7.52 -1.09 16.54
CA THR A 71 -6.57 -1.87 15.78
C THR A 71 -5.20 -1.77 16.43
N ARG A 72 -4.52 -2.91 16.55
CA ARG A 72 -3.12 -3.03 16.94
C ARG A 72 -2.40 -3.83 15.88
N LEU A 73 -1.32 -3.28 15.36
CA LEU A 73 -0.44 -3.95 14.41
C LEU A 73 0.85 -4.33 15.11
N GLY A 74 1.33 -5.54 14.85
CA GLY A 74 2.64 -6.01 15.24
C GLY A 74 3.73 -5.42 14.35
N LYS A 75 4.97 -5.87 14.57
CA LYS A 75 6.08 -5.54 13.67
C LYS A 75 5.76 -6.07 12.27
N GLY A 76 5.99 -5.23 11.28
CA GLY A 76 5.88 -5.56 9.87
C GLY A 76 6.68 -4.57 9.06
N GLU A 77 6.60 -4.71 7.74
CA GLU A 77 7.38 -3.91 6.80
C GLU A 77 6.43 -3.09 5.95
N PHE A 78 6.73 -1.80 5.81
CA PHE A 78 6.12 -1.01 4.76
C PHE A 78 6.84 -1.35 3.47
N THR A 79 6.15 -2.05 2.59
CA THR A 79 6.62 -2.16 1.23
C THR A 79 6.38 -0.84 0.53
N ASP A 80 7.37 -0.40 -0.25
CA ASP A 80 7.15 0.62 -1.26
C ASP A 80 6.10 0.05 -2.21
N LEU A 81 4.85 0.45 -1.99
CA LEU A 81 3.91 0.58 -3.08
C LEU A 81 4.54 1.64 -3.97
N SER A 82 5.40 1.17 -4.88
CA SER A 82 5.94 1.90 -6.01
C SER A 82 4.76 2.30 -6.89
N SER A 83 4.01 3.26 -6.36
CA SER A 83 2.89 3.95 -6.93
C SER A 83 3.44 4.88 -8.00
N GLY A 84 3.83 4.29 -9.14
CA GLY A 84 4.08 4.91 -10.44
C GLY A 84 5.28 5.88 -10.54
N HIS A 85 5.49 6.77 -9.57
CA HIS A 85 6.30 7.97 -9.72
C HIS A 85 7.68 7.84 -9.09
N ALA A 86 7.80 7.25 -7.90
CA ALA A 86 9.11 7.02 -7.28
C ALA A 86 9.98 6.04 -8.10
N GLY A 87 9.37 4.97 -8.63
CA GLY A 87 10.04 4.04 -9.54
C GLY A 87 10.42 4.68 -10.88
N GLN A 88 9.63 5.63 -11.39
CA GLN A 88 9.93 6.35 -12.63
C GLN A 88 11.05 7.38 -12.44
N LEU A 89 11.07 8.09 -11.30
CA LEU A 89 12.16 9.00 -10.93
C LEU A 89 13.48 8.24 -10.73
N LEU A 90 13.46 7.08 -10.07
CA LEU A 90 14.65 6.24 -9.91
C LEU A 90 15.14 5.68 -11.26
N ARG A 91 14.25 5.29 -12.18
CA ARG A 91 14.64 4.88 -13.55
C ARG A 91 15.24 6.02 -14.36
N LEU A 92 14.71 7.24 -14.27
CA LEU A 92 15.25 8.43 -14.95
C LEU A 92 16.63 8.82 -14.40
N LEU A 93 16.79 8.86 -13.07
CA LEU A 93 18.08 9.13 -12.43
C LEU A 93 19.13 8.07 -12.79
N SER A 94 18.75 6.79 -12.80
CA SER A 94 19.64 5.69 -13.15
C SER A 94 20.09 5.76 -14.62
N PHE A 95 19.18 6.10 -15.53
CA PHE A 95 19.49 6.26 -16.95
C PHE A 95 20.39 7.48 -17.23
N ASP A 96 20.09 8.62 -16.61
CA ASP A 96 20.90 9.84 -16.77
C ASP A 96 22.32 9.67 -16.20
N ALA A 97 22.46 8.99 -15.06
CA ALA A 97 23.76 8.65 -14.48
C ALA A 97 24.58 7.72 -15.40
N LEU A 98 23.94 6.69 -15.98
CA LEU A 98 24.57 5.79 -16.95
C LEU A 98 25.01 6.54 -18.23
N LEU A 99 24.14 7.39 -18.79
CA LEU A 99 24.44 8.16 -19.99
C LEU A 99 25.59 9.15 -19.77
N ARG A 100 25.64 9.78 -18.60
CA ARG A 100 26.71 10.71 -18.22
C ARG A 100 28.05 9.99 -18.09
N LYS A 101 28.06 8.77 -17.53
CA LYS A 101 29.27 7.94 -17.43
C LYS A 101 29.76 7.52 -18.81
N LEU A 102 28.87 7.04 -19.68
CA LEU A 102 29.21 6.68 -21.07
C LEU A 102 29.83 7.87 -21.84
N ARG A 103 29.23 9.06 -21.73
CA ARG A 103 29.75 10.28 -22.36
C ARG A 103 31.09 10.74 -21.79
N PHE A 104 31.33 10.53 -20.51
CA PHE A 104 32.60 10.87 -19.85
C PHE A 104 33.71 9.91 -20.32
N ASP A 105 33.44 8.60 -20.37
CA ASP A 105 34.37 7.60 -20.91
C ASP A 105 34.80 7.92 -22.37
N PHE A 106 33.87 8.40 -23.21
CA PHE A 106 34.23 8.85 -24.57
C PHE A 106 34.99 10.18 -24.61
N ARG A 107 34.67 11.14 -23.72
CA ARG A 107 35.43 12.40 -23.64
C ARG A 107 36.89 12.14 -23.25
N ASP A 108 37.13 11.22 -22.33
CA ASP A 108 38.49 10.80 -21.97
C ASP A 108 39.17 10.02 -23.11
N THR A 109 38.42 9.42 -24.05
CA THR A 109 38.98 8.72 -25.22
C THR A 109 39.26 9.64 -26.41
N PHE A 110 38.82 10.92 -26.41
CA PHE A 110 39.07 11.88 -27.51
C PHE A 110 40.08 12.99 -27.19
N SER A 111 40.68 13.01 -26.00
CA SER A 111 41.70 14.00 -25.62
C SER A 111 43.15 13.62 -25.93
N GLU A 112 43.42 12.40 -26.40
CA GLU A 112 44.76 11.99 -26.83
C GLU A 112 44.77 11.55 -28.29
N GLY A 113 44.99 12.49 -29.22
CA GLY A 113 45.45 12.13 -30.57
C GLY A 113 44.72 12.78 -31.75
N PHE A 114 44.72 14.10 -31.85
CA PHE A 114 44.79 14.76 -33.15
C PHE A 114 46.17 15.40 -33.30
N LEU A 115 47.20 14.57 -33.53
CA LEU A 115 48.46 15.03 -34.09
C LEU A 115 48.23 15.36 -35.57
N PHE A 116 47.96 16.63 -35.88
CA PHE A 116 48.05 17.11 -37.26
C PHE A 116 49.50 17.47 -37.55
N ARG A 117 50.18 16.66 -38.38
CA ARG A 117 51.48 17.00 -38.96
C ARG A 117 51.26 17.22 -40.46
N LEU A 118 51.39 18.46 -40.92
CA LEU A 118 51.51 18.75 -42.34
C LEU A 118 53.00 18.97 -42.65
N TYR A 119 53.55 18.11 -43.51
CA TYR A 119 54.78 18.35 -44.26
C TYR A 119 54.39 18.78 -45.67
N SER A 120 54.76 20.00 -46.06
CA SER A 120 55.51 20.32 -47.28
C SER A 120 55.86 21.81 -47.25
#